data_AF-A0A7Y4VC00-F1
#
_entry.id   AF-A0A7Y4VC00-F1
#
_cell.length_a   1.000
_cell.length_b   1.000
_cell.length_c   1.000
_cell.angle_alpha   90.00
_cell.angle_beta   90.00
_cell.angle_gamma   90.00
#
_symmetry.space_group_name_H-M   'P 1'
#
loop_
_entity.id
_entity.type
_entity.pdbx_description
1 polymer ?
#
loop_
_entity_poly.entity_id
_entity_poly.type
_entity_poly.pdbx_seq_one_letter_code
_entity_poly.pdbx_strand_id
1 'polypeptide(L)'
;MRRVHGLGWIDSKQLDSDGQLKPCTAPQCGGFTLEAELGIAKNSSGEPDFLGWEVKQFAVEDFERIESAKPITMMTPEPDGGFYKDADVASFIRKFGYADKNDKPDRLNFGGRHVVGQRCPPTGLTMQLVGFNAATGKITDANGEIALVSDADEVAASWSFKKILEHWAHKHAKAVYVPSKRQTEPNWQYAYGHKVRLAQGTDSLRLLRAFASGAMYYDPGIKLENASTQKAKAKKRSQFRVASKNIGALYETVETVAV
;
A
#
# COMPACT_ATOMS: atom_id res chain seq x y z
N MET A 1 9.75 11.09 -17.81
CA MET A 1 10.34 11.40 -16.50
C MET A 1 11.31 12.58 -16.52
N ARG A 2 12.29 12.67 -17.44
CA ARG A 2 13.20 13.84 -17.58
C ARG A 2 12.49 15.20 -17.48
N ARG A 3 11.42 15.38 -18.27
CA ARG A 3 10.57 16.58 -18.25
C ARG A 3 10.05 16.89 -16.84
N VAL A 4 9.46 15.91 -16.17
CA VAL A 4 8.85 16.06 -14.84
C VAL A 4 9.90 16.42 -13.79
N HIS A 5 11.07 15.78 -13.84
CA HIS A 5 12.20 16.13 -12.97
C HIS A 5 12.65 17.58 -13.18
N GLY A 6 12.81 18.00 -14.45
CA GLY A 6 13.26 19.34 -14.81
C GLY A 6 12.33 20.49 -14.41
N LEU A 7 11.08 20.20 -14.03
CA LEU A 7 10.16 21.21 -13.49
C LEU A 7 10.48 21.62 -12.05
N GLY A 8 11.31 20.86 -11.32
CA GLY A 8 11.61 21.15 -9.93
C GLY A 8 10.38 20.97 -9.03
N TRP A 9 10.03 22.01 -8.27
CA TRP A 9 8.85 22.01 -7.40
C TRP A 9 7.58 22.30 -8.20
N ILE A 10 6.63 21.37 -8.14
CA ILE A 10 5.36 21.43 -8.87
C ILE A 10 4.23 21.62 -7.85
N ASP A 11 3.36 22.59 -8.08
CA ASP A 11 2.12 22.76 -7.32
C ASP A 11 1.27 21.50 -7.37
N SER A 12 0.85 21.05 -6.19
CA SER A 12 0.12 19.80 -6.01
C SER A 12 -1.24 19.84 -6.70
N LYS A 13 -1.44 18.91 -7.62
CA LYS A 13 -2.62 18.83 -8.47
C LYS A 13 -3.04 17.38 -8.71
N GLN A 14 -4.23 17.22 -9.25
CA GLN A 14 -4.76 15.97 -9.75
C GLN A 14 -5.46 16.25 -11.08
N LEU A 15 -5.38 15.32 -12.01
CA LEU A 15 -6.16 15.33 -13.24
C LEU A 15 -7.43 14.51 -12.98
N ASP A 16 -8.60 15.09 -13.15
CA ASP A 16 -9.85 14.33 -13.00
C ASP A 16 -10.25 13.60 -14.30
N SER A 17 -11.35 12.84 -14.24
CA SER A 17 -11.87 12.05 -15.36
C SER A 17 -12.32 12.90 -16.56
N ASP A 18 -12.61 14.19 -16.33
CA ASP A 18 -13.03 15.13 -17.39
C ASP A 18 -11.82 15.84 -18.01
N GLY A 19 -10.59 15.44 -17.64
CA GLY A 19 -9.36 16.03 -18.10
C GLY A 19 -9.05 17.40 -17.46
N GLN A 20 -9.73 17.75 -16.36
CA GLN A 20 -9.54 19.03 -15.68
C GLN A 20 -8.51 18.90 -14.55
N LEU A 21 -7.59 19.87 -14.49
CA LEU A 21 -6.65 19.98 -13.39
C LEU A 21 -7.33 20.60 -12.18
N LYS A 22 -7.24 19.92 -11.04
CA LYS A 22 -7.76 20.39 -9.74
C LYS A 22 -6.65 20.43 -8.70
N PRO A 23 -6.64 21.41 -7.78
CA PRO A 23 -5.74 21.40 -6.64
C PRO A 23 -5.89 20.12 -5.81
N CYS A 24 -4.81 19.72 -5.13
CA CYS A 24 -4.82 18.56 -4.26
C CYS A 24 -4.03 18.83 -2.97
N THR A 25 -4.67 18.74 -1.81
CA THR A 25 -4.06 19.04 -0.50
C THR A 25 -4.24 17.87 0.47
N ALA A 26 -3.65 16.73 0.12
CA ALA A 26 -3.74 15.49 0.87
C ALA A 26 -2.45 14.66 0.76
N PRO A 27 -2.18 13.72 1.68
CA PRO A 27 -0.97 12.91 1.67
C PRO A 27 -0.72 12.11 0.38
N GLN A 28 -1.78 11.71 -0.33
CA GLN A 28 -1.70 10.95 -1.58
C GLN A 28 -1.43 11.81 -2.82
N CYS A 29 -1.41 13.14 -2.70
CA CYS A 29 -1.31 14.03 -3.86
C CYS A 29 0.04 13.97 -4.58
N GLY A 30 1.08 13.38 -3.98
CA GLY A 30 2.35 13.13 -4.68
C GLY A 30 2.19 12.13 -5.83
N GLY A 31 1.33 11.12 -5.67
CA GLY A 31 0.96 10.23 -6.78
C GLY A 31 0.13 10.96 -7.83
N PHE A 32 -0.94 11.64 -7.40
CA PHE A 32 -1.84 12.34 -8.32
C PHE A 32 -1.17 13.47 -9.10
N THR A 33 -0.19 14.15 -8.51
CA THR A 33 0.57 15.20 -9.21
C THR A 33 1.46 14.58 -10.28
N LEU A 34 2.10 13.44 -10.00
CA LEU A 34 2.90 12.71 -10.98
C LEU A 34 2.03 12.18 -12.12
N GLU A 35 0.89 11.57 -11.78
CA GLU A 35 -0.10 11.09 -12.76
C GLU A 35 -0.58 12.24 -13.66
N ALA A 36 -0.96 13.38 -13.08
CA ALA A 36 -1.37 14.56 -13.83
C ALA A 36 -0.28 15.06 -14.79
N GLU A 37 0.99 15.04 -14.36
CA GLU A 37 2.13 15.37 -15.23
C GLU A 37 2.33 14.34 -16.36
N LEU A 38 1.94 13.08 -16.15
CA LEU A 38 1.98 12.06 -17.19
C LEU A 38 0.72 12.03 -18.06
N GLY A 39 -0.26 12.92 -17.82
CA GLY A 39 -1.54 12.95 -18.53
C GLY A 39 -2.49 11.83 -18.11
N ILE A 40 -2.30 11.26 -16.91
CA ILE A 40 -3.08 10.14 -16.38
C ILE A 40 -4.17 10.70 -15.48
N ALA A 41 -5.42 10.49 -15.87
CA ALA A 41 -6.58 10.91 -15.09
C ALA A 41 -6.78 10.01 -13.87
N LYS A 42 -7.21 10.62 -12.77
CA LYS A 42 -7.59 9.94 -11.54
C LYS A 42 -8.75 8.99 -11.82
N ASN A 43 -8.60 7.75 -11.36
CA ASN A 43 -9.39 6.56 -11.72
C ASN A 43 -8.92 5.88 -13.02
N SER A 44 -7.61 5.63 -13.14
CA SER A 44 -7.12 4.61 -14.08
C SER A 44 -7.70 3.25 -13.69
N SER A 45 -8.22 2.55 -14.67
CA SER A 45 -9.21 1.48 -14.57
C SER A 45 -8.66 0.17 -14.03
N GLY A 46 -7.96 0.14 -12.89
CA GLY A 46 -7.30 -1.09 -12.42
C GLY A 46 -6.16 -1.60 -13.33
N GLU A 47 -6.04 -1.05 -14.54
CA GLU A 47 -5.00 -1.28 -15.53
C GLU A 47 -3.70 -0.55 -15.15
N PRO A 48 -2.56 -0.94 -15.74
CA PRO A 48 -1.31 -0.20 -15.61
C PRO A 48 -1.43 1.25 -16.11
N ASP A 49 -0.80 2.17 -15.39
CA ASP A 49 -1.05 3.61 -15.55
C ASP A 49 -0.51 4.22 -16.86
N PHE A 50 0.68 3.80 -17.31
CA PHE A 50 1.34 4.42 -18.47
C PHE A 50 2.00 3.38 -19.37
N LEU A 51 1.45 3.16 -20.57
CA LEU A 51 2.01 2.24 -21.58
C LEU A 51 2.32 0.83 -21.03
N GLY A 52 1.46 0.30 -20.15
CA GLY A 52 1.64 -1.00 -19.52
C GLY A 52 2.53 -1.00 -18.27
N TRP A 53 2.96 0.17 -17.79
CA TRP A 53 3.70 0.34 -16.53
C TRP A 53 2.81 0.94 -15.44
N GLU A 54 2.80 0.34 -14.27
CA GLU A 54 2.28 0.97 -13.05
C GLU A 54 3.27 2.06 -12.59
N VAL A 55 2.77 3.27 -12.33
CA VAL A 55 3.58 4.40 -11.90
C VAL A 55 3.40 4.62 -10.40
N LYS A 56 4.47 4.42 -9.62
CA LYS A 56 4.44 4.62 -8.17
C LYS A 56 5.40 5.70 -7.73
N GLN A 57 4.86 6.80 -7.23
CA GLN A 57 5.63 7.76 -6.45
C GLN A 57 5.93 7.20 -5.06
N PHE A 58 7.10 7.51 -4.51
CA PHE A 58 7.43 7.28 -3.11
C PHE A 58 8.21 8.44 -2.50
N ALA A 59 8.07 8.67 -1.19
CA ALA A 59 8.75 9.75 -0.50
C ALA A 59 10.23 9.41 -0.22
N VAL A 60 11.13 10.39 -0.36
CA VAL A 60 12.54 10.33 0.06
C VAL A 60 12.93 11.64 0.75
N GLU A 61 13.98 11.61 1.57
CA GLU A 61 14.59 12.86 2.10
C GLU A 61 15.67 13.42 1.17
N ASP A 62 16.31 12.51 0.43
CA ASP A 62 17.44 12.79 -0.44
C ASP A 62 17.29 11.98 -1.74
N PHE A 63 17.45 12.64 -2.89
CA PHE A 63 17.36 11.98 -4.20
C PHE A 63 18.57 11.09 -4.48
N GLU A 64 19.66 11.23 -3.72
CA GLU A 64 20.79 10.33 -3.79
C GLU A 64 20.58 9.04 -2.99
N ARG A 65 19.66 9.05 -2.00
CA ARG A 65 19.41 7.94 -1.07
C ARG A 65 17.98 7.41 -1.21
N ILE A 66 17.71 6.79 -2.36
CA ILE A 66 16.36 6.32 -2.72
C ILE A 66 16.01 4.96 -2.11
N GLU A 67 17.01 4.14 -1.78
CA GLU A 67 16.84 2.85 -1.09
C GLU A 67 16.75 3.06 0.42
N SER A 68 15.54 3.29 0.91
CA SER A 68 15.30 3.59 2.32
C SER A 68 14.25 2.66 2.94
N ALA A 69 14.09 2.75 4.26
CA ALA A 69 13.03 2.07 4.99
C ALA A 69 11.63 2.66 4.76
N LYS A 70 11.51 3.75 3.97
CA LYS A 70 10.23 4.41 3.71
C LYS A 70 9.28 3.46 2.96
N PRO A 71 8.01 3.37 3.37
CA PRO A 71 7.05 2.47 2.78
C PRO A 71 6.59 2.93 1.40
N ILE A 72 6.36 1.96 0.52
CA ILE A 72 5.66 2.12 -0.76
C ILE A 72 4.40 1.26 -0.69
N THR A 73 3.24 1.84 -1.03
CA THR A 73 1.99 1.08 -1.12
C THR A 73 1.96 0.34 -2.44
N MET A 74 1.86 -0.98 -2.35
CA MET A 74 1.79 -1.83 -3.52
C MET A 74 0.34 -1.96 -4.00
N MET A 75 -0.55 -2.36 -3.10
CA MET A 75 -1.96 -2.58 -3.38
C MET A 75 -2.80 -2.35 -2.12
N THR A 76 -4.10 -2.14 -2.30
CA THR A 76 -5.04 -1.86 -1.21
C THR A 76 -6.31 -2.72 -1.25
N PRO A 77 -6.19 -4.06 -1.34
CA PRO A 77 -7.36 -4.93 -1.32
C PRO A 77 -7.98 -4.95 0.08
N GLU A 78 -9.30 -4.86 0.16
CA GLU A 78 -10.04 -5.14 1.40
C GLU A 78 -10.06 -6.65 1.68
N PRO A 79 -10.15 -7.12 2.94
CA PRO A 79 -10.36 -8.53 3.24
C PRO A 79 -11.59 -9.12 2.54
N ASP A 80 -11.53 -10.38 2.15
CA ASP A 80 -12.66 -11.16 1.61
C ASP A 80 -13.09 -12.35 2.49
N GLY A 81 -12.45 -12.55 3.65
CA GLY A 81 -12.85 -13.52 4.66
C GLY A 81 -12.60 -13.07 6.11
N GLY A 82 -12.94 -13.95 7.05
CA GLY A 82 -12.84 -13.74 8.50
C GLY A 82 -13.90 -12.78 9.07
N PHE A 83 -13.78 -12.48 10.36
CA PHE A 83 -14.73 -11.62 11.07
C PHE A 83 -14.95 -10.25 10.40
N TYR A 84 -13.92 -9.69 9.76
CA TYR A 84 -14.02 -8.44 8.97
C TYR A 84 -15.08 -8.52 7.86
N LYS A 85 -15.20 -9.68 7.21
CA LYS A 85 -16.13 -9.91 6.11
C LYS A 85 -17.52 -10.27 6.61
N ASP A 86 -17.58 -11.08 7.66
CA ASP A 86 -18.83 -11.63 8.20
C ASP A 86 -19.59 -10.62 9.06
N ALA A 87 -18.85 -9.75 9.76
CA ALA A 87 -19.39 -8.62 10.49
C ALA A 87 -19.19 -7.31 9.72
N ASP A 88 -19.68 -6.21 10.29
CA ASP A 88 -19.37 -4.87 9.78
C ASP A 88 -18.00 -4.36 10.30
N VAL A 89 -17.45 -3.37 9.61
CA VAL A 89 -16.13 -2.80 9.93
C VAL A 89 -16.10 -2.14 11.31
N ALA A 90 -17.21 -1.57 11.80
CA ALA A 90 -17.24 -0.98 13.13
C ALA A 90 -17.17 -2.07 14.21
N SER A 91 -17.89 -3.18 14.02
CA SER A 91 -17.81 -4.38 14.87
C SER A 91 -16.40 -4.97 14.87
N PHE A 92 -15.75 -5.07 13.70
CA PHE A 92 -14.35 -5.49 13.60
C PHE A 92 -13.40 -4.60 14.41
N ILE A 93 -13.51 -3.27 14.28
CA ILE A 93 -12.66 -2.33 15.01
C ILE A 93 -12.93 -2.39 16.52
N ARG A 94 -14.18 -2.56 16.95
CA ARG A 94 -14.51 -2.71 18.38
C ARG A 94 -13.90 -3.98 18.98
N LYS A 95 -13.81 -5.04 18.19
CA LYS A 95 -13.27 -6.33 18.63
C LYS A 95 -11.74 -6.41 18.61
N PHE A 96 -11.11 -5.96 17.52
CA PHE A 96 -9.67 -6.14 17.30
C PHE A 96 -8.87 -4.84 17.26
N GLY A 97 -9.54 -3.69 17.35
CA GLY A 97 -8.90 -2.38 17.42
C GLY A 97 -8.51 -1.99 18.84
N TYR A 98 -7.97 -0.78 18.95
CA TYR A 98 -7.47 -0.19 20.18
C TYR A 98 -7.83 1.29 20.26
N ALA A 99 -7.84 1.86 21.47
CA ALA A 99 -8.08 3.29 21.69
C ALA A 99 -7.02 4.17 20.99
N ASP A 100 -7.38 5.41 20.64
CA ASP A 100 -6.42 6.34 20.04
C ASP A 100 -5.20 6.59 20.96
N LYS A 101 -3.99 6.53 20.38
CA LYS A 101 -2.73 6.70 21.10
C LYS A 101 -2.30 8.17 21.25
N ASN A 102 -3.04 9.10 20.65
CA ASN A 102 -2.83 10.55 20.77
C ASN A 102 -4.05 11.22 21.40
N ASP A 103 -4.73 10.49 22.28
CA ASP A 103 -5.85 10.96 23.11
C ASP A 103 -6.98 11.64 22.35
N LYS A 104 -7.21 11.26 21.08
CA LYS A 104 -8.42 11.72 20.36
C LYS A 104 -9.65 11.04 20.97
N PRO A 105 -10.58 11.82 21.57
CA PRO A 105 -11.74 11.24 22.23
C PRO A 105 -12.63 10.47 21.25
N ASP A 106 -13.29 9.44 21.78
CA ASP A 106 -14.29 8.64 21.07
C ASP A 106 -13.83 8.10 19.69
N ARG A 107 -12.55 7.71 19.63
CA ARG A 107 -11.91 7.14 18.43
C ARG A 107 -11.25 5.82 18.75
N LEU A 108 -11.59 4.80 17.96
CA LEU A 108 -10.89 3.53 17.91
C LEU A 108 -10.07 3.45 16.62
N ASN A 109 -8.96 2.74 16.67
CA ASN A 109 -8.07 2.50 15.54
C ASN A 109 -7.80 1.01 15.38
N PHE A 110 -7.56 0.60 14.15
CA PHE A 110 -6.98 -0.69 13.82
C PHE A 110 -5.82 -0.43 12.86
N GLY A 111 -4.62 -0.70 13.36
CA GLY A 111 -3.38 -0.23 12.77
C GLY A 111 -2.16 -0.93 13.37
N GLY A 112 -1.00 -0.70 12.75
CA GLY A 112 0.26 -1.34 13.12
C GLY A 112 0.79 -2.20 11.98
N ARG A 113 2.10 -2.45 11.98
CA ARG A 113 2.73 -3.25 10.92
C ARG A 113 2.54 -4.74 11.22
N HIS A 114 1.78 -5.42 10.38
CA HIS A 114 1.58 -6.86 10.43
C HIS A 114 2.55 -7.54 9.46
N VAL A 115 3.52 -8.26 10.01
CA VAL A 115 4.54 -9.06 9.28
C VAL A 115 4.23 -10.54 9.52
N VAL A 116 4.45 -11.39 8.51
CA VAL A 116 4.16 -12.84 8.64
C VAL A 116 4.93 -13.43 9.82
N GLY A 117 4.23 -14.21 10.65
CA GLY A 117 4.80 -14.88 11.83
C GLY A 117 5.11 -13.95 13.00
N GLN A 118 4.82 -12.65 12.92
CA GLN A 118 5.03 -11.70 14.00
C GLN A 118 3.70 -11.20 14.55
N ARG A 119 3.52 -11.33 15.87
CA ARG A 119 2.37 -10.77 16.58
C ARG A 119 2.48 -9.25 16.57
N CYS A 120 1.46 -8.56 16.07
CA CYS A 120 1.37 -7.11 16.02
C CYS A 120 0.90 -6.57 17.39
N PRO A 121 1.75 -5.88 18.18
CA PRO A 121 1.40 -5.52 19.56
C PRO A 121 0.11 -4.70 19.71
N PRO A 122 -0.21 -3.71 18.85
CA PRO A 122 -1.43 -2.91 19.01
C PRO A 122 -2.74 -3.69 18.86
N THR A 123 -2.77 -4.74 18.04
CA THR A 123 -3.99 -5.50 17.72
C THR A 123 -4.01 -6.88 18.34
N GLY A 124 -2.84 -7.38 18.77
CA GLY A 124 -2.66 -8.75 19.27
C GLY A 124 -2.79 -9.83 18.19
N LEU A 125 -2.87 -9.46 16.91
CA LEU A 125 -3.04 -10.40 15.81
C LEU A 125 -1.68 -10.76 15.19
N THR A 126 -1.55 -12.00 14.74
CA THR A 126 -0.42 -12.48 13.95
C THR A 126 -0.84 -12.65 12.50
N MET A 127 -0.05 -12.12 11.56
CA MET A 127 -0.28 -12.39 10.14
C MET A 127 0.29 -13.75 9.78
N GLN A 128 -0.49 -14.58 9.10
CA GLN A 128 -0.13 -15.92 8.67
C GLN A 128 -0.30 -16.06 7.16
N LEU A 129 0.48 -16.98 6.58
CA LEU A 129 0.41 -17.33 5.18
C LEU A 129 -0.04 -18.78 5.05
N VAL A 130 -1.35 -18.98 5.09
CA VAL A 130 -1.99 -20.30 5.11
C VAL A 130 -1.99 -20.87 3.69
N GLY A 131 -1.57 -22.13 3.52
CA GLY A 131 -1.51 -22.76 2.20
C GLY A 131 -0.24 -22.44 1.39
N PHE A 132 0.79 -21.85 2.00
CA PHE A 132 2.10 -21.64 1.38
C PHE A 132 3.23 -22.19 2.24
N ASN A 133 4.10 -23.00 1.65
CA ASN A 133 5.29 -23.51 2.31
C ASN A 133 6.48 -22.59 2.02
N ALA A 134 6.89 -21.81 3.03
CA ALA A 134 7.98 -20.85 2.92
C ALA A 134 9.35 -21.49 2.61
N ALA A 135 9.61 -22.70 3.12
CA ALA A 135 10.88 -23.40 2.93
C ALA A 135 11.08 -23.87 1.48
N THR A 136 10.01 -24.36 0.85
CA THR A 136 10.04 -24.82 -0.56
C THR A 136 9.64 -23.72 -1.55
N GLY A 137 9.04 -22.63 -1.05
CA GLY A 137 8.53 -21.54 -1.88
C GLY A 137 7.38 -21.95 -2.79
N LYS A 138 6.52 -22.89 -2.35
CA LYS A 138 5.40 -23.45 -3.11
C LYS A 138 4.06 -23.21 -2.42
N ILE A 139 3.04 -23.00 -3.23
CA ILE A 139 1.64 -23.06 -2.78
C ILE A 139 1.30 -24.54 -2.52
N THR A 140 0.88 -24.85 -1.30
CA THR A 140 0.45 -26.19 -0.88
C THR A 140 -1.06 -26.35 -0.88
N ASP A 141 -1.79 -25.22 -0.85
CA ASP A 141 -3.25 -25.19 -0.98
C ASP A 141 -3.66 -24.01 -1.88
N ALA A 142 -4.37 -24.30 -2.97
CA ALA A 142 -4.86 -23.30 -3.91
C ALA A 142 -5.93 -22.37 -3.30
N ASN A 143 -6.62 -22.83 -2.25
CA ASN A 143 -7.57 -22.04 -1.47
C ASN A 143 -6.91 -21.33 -0.28
N GLY A 144 -5.57 -21.31 -0.24
CA GLY A 144 -4.80 -20.61 0.78
C GLY A 144 -5.09 -19.10 0.84
N GLU A 145 -4.62 -18.48 1.91
CA GLU A 145 -4.91 -17.10 2.24
C GLU A 145 -3.80 -16.43 3.03
N ILE A 146 -3.79 -15.09 2.97
CA ILE A 146 -3.11 -14.26 3.94
C ILE A 146 -4.12 -13.98 5.05
N ALA A 147 -3.86 -14.40 6.28
CA ALA A 147 -4.81 -14.28 7.39
C ALA A 147 -4.23 -13.44 8.54
N LEU A 148 -5.08 -12.66 9.21
CA LEU A 148 -4.80 -12.11 10.53
C LEU A 148 -5.53 -12.96 11.55
N VAL A 149 -4.77 -13.60 12.44
CA VAL A 149 -5.28 -14.58 13.41
C VAL A 149 -5.01 -14.07 14.82
N SER A 150 -6.00 -14.18 15.70
CA SER A 150 -5.86 -13.83 17.12
C SER A 150 -5.12 -14.91 17.91
N ASP A 151 -4.73 -14.61 19.15
CA ASP A 151 -4.13 -15.60 20.04
C ASP A 151 -5.10 -16.76 20.43
N ALA A 152 -6.40 -16.59 20.13
CA ALA A 152 -7.44 -17.61 20.33
C ALA A 152 -7.81 -18.33 19.01
N ASP A 153 -6.93 -18.27 18.02
CA ASP A 153 -7.09 -18.87 16.67
C ASP A 153 -8.32 -18.37 15.88
N GLU A 154 -8.87 -17.20 16.25
CA GLU A 154 -9.93 -16.57 15.48
C GLU A 154 -9.37 -15.80 14.27
N VAL A 155 -9.89 -16.09 13.07
CA VAL A 155 -9.56 -15.34 11.86
C VAL A 155 -10.26 -13.98 11.87
N ALA A 156 -9.52 -12.94 12.25
CA ALA A 156 -10.02 -11.57 12.31
C ALA A 156 -10.30 -11.01 10.91
N ALA A 157 -9.41 -11.28 9.95
CA ALA A 157 -9.53 -10.87 8.56
C ALA A 157 -8.67 -11.77 7.69
N SER A 158 -9.12 -12.10 6.49
CA SER A 158 -8.29 -12.81 5.51
C SER A 158 -8.46 -12.31 4.09
N TRP A 159 -7.43 -12.58 3.28
CA TRP A 159 -7.39 -12.35 1.84
C TRP A 159 -7.07 -13.66 1.13
N SER A 160 -8.00 -14.14 0.32
CA SER A 160 -7.77 -15.33 -0.50
C SER A 160 -6.58 -15.12 -1.45
N PHE A 161 -5.80 -16.18 -1.67
CA PHE A 161 -4.73 -16.16 -2.68
C PHE A 161 -5.29 -15.78 -4.05
N LYS A 162 -6.44 -16.32 -4.45
CA LYS A 162 -7.10 -15.94 -5.70
C LYS A 162 -7.18 -14.43 -5.87
N LYS A 163 -7.78 -13.72 -4.91
CA LYS A 163 -7.96 -12.27 -4.96
C LYS A 163 -6.64 -11.51 -5.01
N ILE A 164 -5.67 -11.89 -4.18
CA ILE A 164 -4.39 -11.20 -4.08
C ILE A 164 -3.55 -11.41 -5.35
N LEU A 165 -3.49 -12.64 -5.84
CA LEU A 165 -2.69 -12.99 -7.00
C LEU A 165 -3.28 -12.40 -8.29
N GLU A 166 -4.61 -12.39 -8.44
CA GLU A 166 -5.30 -11.72 -9.56
C GLU A 166 -4.99 -10.22 -9.58
N HIS A 167 -5.10 -9.55 -8.42
CA HIS A 167 -4.78 -8.12 -8.32
C HIS A 167 -3.32 -7.83 -8.66
N TRP A 168 -2.40 -8.67 -8.17
CA TRP A 168 -0.97 -8.52 -8.41
C TRP A 168 -0.59 -8.70 -9.88
N ALA A 169 -1.08 -9.77 -10.51
CA ALA A 169 -0.76 -10.10 -11.89
C ALA A 169 -1.24 -9.04 -12.88
N HIS A 170 -2.38 -8.40 -12.61
CA HIS A 170 -2.96 -7.39 -13.48
C HIS A 170 -2.18 -6.07 -13.49
N LYS A 171 -1.66 -5.63 -12.33
CA LYS A 171 -1.04 -4.30 -12.18
C LYS A 171 0.48 -4.28 -12.18
N HIS A 172 1.12 -5.32 -11.66
CA HIS A 172 2.51 -5.21 -11.24
C HIS A 172 3.50 -5.94 -12.16
N ALA A 173 3.08 -6.38 -13.35
CA ALA A 173 3.98 -6.98 -14.33
C ALA A 173 5.19 -6.09 -14.68
N LYS A 174 4.96 -4.77 -14.76
CA LYS A 174 6.00 -3.72 -14.90
C LYS A 174 5.64 -2.54 -14.02
N ALA A 175 6.61 -2.01 -13.28
CA ALA A 175 6.41 -0.85 -12.42
C ALA A 175 7.59 0.12 -12.48
N VAL A 176 7.30 1.41 -12.48
CA VAL A 176 8.29 2.47 -12.32
C VAL A 176 8.10 3.15 -10.97
N TYR A 177 9.17 3.17 -10.18
CA TYR A 177 9.19 3.84 -8.88
C TYR A 177 9.93 5.16 -8.97
N VAL A 178 9.22 6.24 -8.65
CA VAL A 178 9.72 7.61 -8.76
C VAL A 178 9.88 8.22 -7.37
N PRO A 179 11.12 8.56 -6.94
CA PRO A 179 11.34 9.22 -5.67
C PRO A 179 10.79 10.65 -5.72
N SER A 180 10.26 11.12 -4.60
CA SER A 180 9.71 12.47 -4.48
C SER A 180 10.03 13.10 -3.13
N LYS A 181 10.11 14.43 -3.13
CA LYS A 181 10.12 15.27 -1.94
C LYS A 181 8.82 16.07 -1.90
N ARG A 182 8.40 16.45 -0.70
CA ARG A 182 7.20 17.26 -0.45
C ARG A 182 7.56 18.48 0.38
N GLN A 183 6.99 19.63 0.03
CA GLN A 183 6.94 20.81 0.89
C GLN A 183 5.51 21.34 0.97
N THR A 184 5.17 22.01 2.06
CA THR A 184 3.83 22.56 2.30
C THR A 184 3.80 24.08 2.37
N GLU A 185 4.96 24.72 2.41
CA GLU A 185 5.13 26.17 2.47
C GLU A 185 5.95 26.64 1.25
N PRO A 186 5.58 27.76 0.59
CA PRO A 186 4.35 28.54 0.81
C PRO A 186 3.09 27.82 0.29
N ASN A 187 3.28 26.80 -0.56
CA ASN A 187 2.21 26.00 -1.15
C ASN A 187 2.52 24.51 -0.99
N TRP A 188 1.48 23.69 -1.12
CA TRP A 188 1.65 22.25 -1.18
C TRP A 188 2.28 21.86 -2.53
N GLN A 189 3.54 21.43 -2.51
CA GLN A 189 4.33 21.14 -3.71
C GLN A 189 5.07 19.81 -3.61
N TYR A 190 5.35 19.23 -4.78
CA TYR A 190 6.15 18.02 -4.92
C TYR A 190 7.26 18.23 -5.94
N ALA A 191 8.44 17.67 -5.65
CA ALA A 191 9.54 17.55 -6.61
C ALA A 191 9.87 16.08 -6.82
N TYR A 192 10.22 15.70 -8.05
CA TYR A 192 10.51 14.32 -8.44
C TYR A 192 11.99 14.15 -8.76
N GLY A 193 12.60 13.08 -8.26
CA GLY A 193 14.04 12.85 -8.39
C GLY A 193 14.44 12.31 -9.76
N HIS A 194 15.73 12.47 -10.09
CA HIS A 194 16.32 12.04 -11.35
C HIS A 194 16.70 10.55 -11.38
N LYS A 195 16.59 9.81 -10.27
CA LYS A 195 16.87 8.37 -10.22
C LYS A 195 15.57 7.58 -10.08
N VAL A 196 15.08 7.04 -11.20
CA VAL A 196 13.87 6.21 -11.19
C VAL A 196 14.25 4.73 -11.18
N ARG A 197 13.41 3.89 -10.57
CA ARG A 197 13.65 2.44 -10.53
C ARG A 197 12.66 1.72 -11.43
N LEU A 198 13.16 1.03 -12.43
CA LEU A 198 12.39 0.21 -13.36
C LEU A 198 12.39 -1.22 -12.83
N ALA A 199 11.21 -1.74 -12.52
CA ALA A 199 11.05 -3.06 -11.95
C ALA A 199 10.21 -3.95 -12.88
N GLN A 200 10.75 -5.12 -13.20
CA GLN A 200 10.16 -6.03 -14.19
C GLN A 200 10.31 -7.49 -13.77
N GLY A 201 9.41 -8.33 -14.29
CA GLY A 201 9.39 -9.77 -14.01
C GLY A 201 8.90 -10.02 -12.59
N THR A 202 7.61 -10.30 -12.44
CA THR A 202 7.04 -10.70 -11.16
C THR A 202 6.11 -11.88 -11.35
N ASP A 203 5.89 -12.64 -10.29
CA ASP A 203 5.01 -13.79 -10.28
C ASP A 203 4.40 -13.99 -8.89
N SER A 204 3.37 -14.84 -8.83
CA SER A 204 2.64 -15.15 -7.60
C SER A 204 3.54 -15.72 -6.50
N LEU A 205 4.51 -16.58 -6.85
CA LEU A 205 5.39 -17.20 -5.86
C LEU A 205 6.37 -16.18 -5.29
N ARG A 206 6.89 -15.26 -6.12
CA ARG A 206 7.75 -14.16 -5.68
C ARG A 206 7.02 -13.24 -4.71
N LEU A 207 5.76 -12.90 -4.99
CA LEU A 207 4.92 -12.14 -4.06
C LEU A 207 4.76 -12.85 -2.71
N LEU A 208 4.39 -14.14 -2.72
CA LEU A 208 4.20 -14.92 -1.50
C LEU A 208 5.51 -15.11 -0.71
N ARG A 209 6.66 -15.27 -1.39
CA ARG A 209 7.99 -15.25 -0.76
C ARG A 209 8.33 -13.89 -0.13
N ALA A 210 7.92 -12.79 -0.76
CA ALA A 210 8.10 -11.46 -0.19
C ALA A 210 7.28 -11.27 1.10
N PHE A 211 6.08 -11.84 1.17
CA PHE A 211 5.33 -11.91 2.44
C PHE A 211 6.02 -12.81 3.47
N ALA A 212 6.38 -14.04 3.08
CA ALA A 212 7.00 -15.01 3.98
C ALA A 212 8.32 -14.52 4.60
N SER A 213 9.12 -13.75 3.83
CA SER A 213 10.36 -13.13 4.31
C SER A 213 10.15 -11.83 5.10
N GLY A 214 8.92 -11.32 5.18
CA GLY A 214 8.58 -10.05 5.81
C GLY A 214 8.98 -8.80 5.03
N ALA A 215 9.45 -8.95 3.79
CA ALA A 215 9.71 -7.82 2.89
C ALA A 215 8.43 -7.05 2.56
N MET A 216 7.33 -7.79 2.34
CA MET A 216 5.99 -7.25 2.19
C MET A 216 5.19 -7.47 3.48
N TYR A 217 4.39 -6.47 3.87
CA TYR A 217 3.63 -6.46 5.11
C TYR A 217 2.30 -5.75 4.95
N TYR A 218 1.38 -6.02 5.87
CA TYR A 218 0.10 -5.31 5.96
C TYR A 218 0.22 -4.13 6.95
N ASP A 219 -0.26 -2.96 6.54
CA ASP A 219 -0.18 -1.71 7.30
C ASP A 219 -1.53 -0.97 7.25
N PRO A 220 -2.53 -1.45 8.01
CA PRO A 220 -3.84 -0.85 8.06
C PRO A 220 -3.79 0.53 8.72
N GLY A 221 -4.67 1.41 8.26
CA GLY A 221 -4.98 2.69 8.91
C GLY A 221 -6.48 2.85 9.09
N ILE A 222 -7.13 1.79 9.55
CA ILE A 222 -8.57 1.72 9.74
C ILE A 222 -8.93 2.44 11.04
N LYS A 223 -10.03 3.18 11.06
CA LYS A 223 -10.48 3.87 12.28
C LYS A 223 -11.98 4.01 12.36
N LEU A 224 -12.49 4.12 13.58
CA LEU A 224 -13.88 4.42 13.90
C LEU A 224 -13.90 5.73 14.70
N GLU A 225 -14.54 6.76 14.15
CA GLU A 225 -14.77 8.05 14.82
C GLU A 225 -16.20 8.08 15.38
N ASN A 226 -16.42 8.76 16.51
CA ASN A 226 -17.69 8.80 17.25
C ASN A 226 -18.17 7.39 17.68
N ALA A 227 -17.23 6.55 18.13
CA ALA A 227 -17.40 5.11 18.31
C ALA A 227 -18.52 4.71 19.29
N SER A 228 -18.79 5.55 20.29
CA SER A 228 -19.83 5.38 21.30
C SER A 228 -21.24 5.74 20.85
N THR A 229 -21.38 6.39 19.69
CA THR A 229 -22.65 6.98 19.23
C THR A 229 -23.28 6.20 18.08
N GLN A 230 -24.56 6.47 17.81
CA GLN A 230 -25.24 5.99 16.59
C GLN A 230 -24.68 6.60 15.30
N LYS A 231 -23.85 7.65 15.38
CA LYS A 231 -23.20 8.33 14.24
C LYS A 231 -21.77 7.84 14.00
N ALA A 232 -21.43 6.66 14.52
CA ALA A 232 -20.10 6.07 14.36
C ALA A 232 -19.72 5.98 12.87
N LYS A 233 -18.54 6.49 12.52
CA LYS A 233 -18.07 6.57 11.12
C LYS A 233 -16.75 5.83 10.95
N ALA A 234 -16.81 4.72 10.23
CA ALA A 234 -15.61 3.97 9.86
C ALA A 234 -14.89 4.66 8.68
N LYS A 235 -13.56 4.74 8.74
CA LYS A 235 -12.70 5.04 7.60
C LYS A 235 -11.79 3.84 7.36
N LYS A 236 -11.88 3.27 6.17
CA LYS A 236 -11.12 2.09 5.74
C LYS A 236 -9.80 2.51 5.10
N ARG A 237 -8.77 1.71 5.31
CA ARG A 237 -7.45 1.84 4.68
C ARG A 237 -6.70 0.53 4.87
N SER A 238 -6.87 -0.37 3.92
CA SER A 238 -6.19 -1.66 3.86
C SER A 238 -4.99 -1.53 2.92
N GLN A 239 -3.74 -1.59 3.41
CA GLN A 239 -2.57 -1.35 2.56
C GLN A 239 -1.53 -2.45 2.72
N PHE A 240 -1.19 -3.13 1.61
CA PHE A 240 0.01 -3.94 1.53
C PHE A 240 1.17 -3.09 1.05
N ARG A 241 2.29 -3.17 1.77
CA ARG A 241 3.41 -2.25 1.61
C ARG A 241 4.73 -2.99 1.62
N VAL A 242 5.72 -2.35 1.02
CA VAL A 242 7.13 -2.77 0.99
C VAL A 242 7.99 -1.57 1.34
N ALA A 243 9.12 -1.77 2.02
CA ALA A 243 10.11 -0.69 2.15
C ALA A 243 10.80 -0.45 0.79
N SER A 244 11.12 0.79 0.43
CA SER A 244 11.80 1.08 -0.85
C SER A 244 13.04 0.20 -1.06
N LYS A 245 13.90 0.07 -0.04
CA LYS A 245 15.09 -0.80 -0.10
C LYS A 245 14.80 -2.28 -0.43
N ASN A 246 13.57 -2.75 -0.23
CA ASN A 246 13.15 -4.14 -0.42
C ASN A 246 12.38 -4.40 -1.73
N ILE A 247 12.26 -3.42 -2.65
CA ILE A 247 11.53 -3.63 -3.93
C ILE A 247 12.08 -4.83 -4.71
N GLY A 248 13.39 -5.10 -4.65
CA GLY A 248 14.00 -6.27 -5.31
C GLY A 248 13.44 -7.62 -4.87
N ALA A 249 12.77 -7.72 -3.71
CA ALA A 249 12.09 -8.95 -3.30
C ALA A 249 10.84 -9.26 -4.16
N LEU A 250 10.27 -8.26 -4.84
CA LEU A 250 9.01 -8.36 -5.57
C LEU A 250 9.21 -8.56 -7.08
N TYR A 251 10.42 -8.32 -7.58
CA TYR A 251 10.73 -8.34 -9.01
C TYR A 251 11.98 -9.18 -9.30
N GLU A 252 12.10 -9.66 -10.52
CA GLU A 252 13.27 -10.35 -11.04
C GLU A 252 14.39 -9.36 -11.30
N THR A 253 14.06 -8.23 -11.93
CA THR A 253 15.00 -7.15 -12.18
C THR A 253 14.49 -5.83 -11.61
N VAL A 254 15.42 -5.09 -10.99
CA VAL A 254 15.20 -3.70 -10.58
C VAL A 254 16.42 -2.90 -11.00
N GLU A 255 16.24 -2.03 -11.99
CA GLU A 255 17.30 -1.17 -12.51
C GLU A 255 17.06 0.27 -12.06
N THR A 256 18.12 0.96 -11.61
CA THR A 256 18.05 2.41 -11.35
C THR A 256 18.58 3.17 -12.56
N VAL A 257 17.72 4.01 -13.14
CA VAL A 257 18.03 4.80 -14.34
C VAL A 257 18.02 6.29 -14.02
N ALA A 258 19.02 7.01 -14.50
CA ALA A 258 19.06 8.47 -14.45
C ALA A 258 18.20 9.08 -15.57
N VAL A 259 17.33 10.04 -15.25
CA VAL A 259 16.38 10.67 -16.18
C VAL A 259 16.67 12.13 -16.45
#